data_AF-A0A1R1AMA6-F1
#
_entry.id   AF-A0A1R1AMA6-F1
#
_cell.length_a   1.000
_cell.length_b   1.000
_cell.length_c   1.000
_cell.angle_alpha   90.00
_cell.angle_beta   90.00
_cell.angle_gamma   90.00
#
_symmetry.space_group_name_H-M   'P 1'
#
loop_
_entity.id
_entity.type
_entity.pdbx_description
1 polymer ?
#
loop_
_entity_poly.entity_id
_entity_poly.type
_entity_poly.pdbx_seq_one_letter_code
_entity_poly.pdbx_strand_id
1 'polypeptide(L)'
;SFADTWSKANPDEEIGLIPCAEGGSSLDDWHPEGVLFQHALSEARFALRSSQICGILWHQGESDSHRSLHETYYEKLTLIIETLRNELNLDEAPLIIGGLGDFLGKTGFGQHATEYQQVNEQLQHFANKQKNCYFVTAAGLTANPDGIHLDAVSQRKFGYRYFHAFLKKCHVLEPIPGEEQSLKVERDYSKTEQIYLHSMDLASGKITYAEFEAQMVKVMQP
;
A
#
# COMPACT_ATOMS: atom_id res chain seq x y z
N SER A 1 3.16 -1.99 7.57
CA SER A 1 3.42 -0.87 8.50
C SER A 1 2.28 0.12 8.52
N PHE A 2 1.64 0.46 7.39
CA PHE A 2 0.44 1.31 7.38
C PHE A 2 -0.62 0.84 8.39
N ALA A 3 -1.12 -0.39 8.23
CA ALA A 3 -2.14 -0.95 9.12
C ALA A 3 -1.67 -1.08 10.57
N ASP A 4 -0.45 -1.56 10.81
CA ASP A 4 0.14 -1.63 12.16
C ASP A 4 0.18 -0.26 12.85
N THR A 5 0.59 0.79 12.14
CA THR A 5 0.65 2.15 12.69
C THR A 5 -0.77 2.71 12.90
N TRP A 6 -1.71 2.37 12.02
CA TRP A 6 -3.12 2.71 12.16
C TRP A 6 -3.72 2.05 13.40
N SER A 7 -3.52 0.75 13.63
CA SER A 7 -4.07 0.03 14.77
C SER A 7 -3.53 0.56 16.10
N LYS A 8 -2.26 0.96 16.14
CA LYS A 8 -1.69 1.63 17.33
C LYS A 8 -2.31 2.99 17.62
N ALA A 9 -2.72 3.71 16.58
CA ALA A 9 -3.41 4.99 16.73
C ALA A 9 -4.91 4.84 17.04
N ASN A 10 -5.51 3.67 16.76
CA ASN A 10 -6.94 3.38 16.90
C ASN A 10 -7.13 2.00 17.59
N PRO A 11 -6.81 1.88 18.89
CA PRO A 11 -6.77 0.59 19.60
C PRO A 11 -8.14 -0.08 19.75
N ASP A 12 -9.22 0.69 19.64
CA ASP A 12 -10.60 0.22 19.81
C ASP A 12 -11.30 -0.09 18.47
N GLU A 13 -10.58 0.02 17.35
CA GLU A 13 -11.10 -0.22 16.00
C GLU A 13 -10.26 -1.25 15.25
N GLU A 14 -10.87 -1.90 14.26
CA GLU A 14 -10.21 -2.85 13.38
C GLU A 14 -10.02 -2.26 11.98
N ILE A 15 -8.83 -2.44 11.40
CA ILE A 15 -8.56 -2.06 10.01
C ILE A 15 -8.67 -3.26 9.08
N GLY A 16 -9.52 -3.13 8.05
CA GLY A 16 -9.55 -4.04 6.91
C GLY A 16 -8.66 -3.55 5.77
N LEU A 17 -8.04 -4.49 5.05
CA LEU A 17 -7.29 -4.22 3.81
C LEU A 17 -7.99 -4.92 2.66
N ILE A 18 -8.21 -4.19 1.55
CA ILE A 18 -8.83 -4.71 0.32
C ILE A 18 -7.74 -4.78 -0.76
N PRO A 19 -7.10 -5.94 -0.98
CA PRO A 19 -6.01 -6.06 -1.94
C PRO A 19 -6.56 -6.16 -3.37
N CYS A 20 -6.27 -5.14 -4.19
CA CYS A 20 -6.67 -5.14 -5.61
C CYS A 20 -5.53 -4.78 -6.58
N ALA A 21 -4.29 -4.65 -6.09
CA ALA A 21 -3.16 -4.32 -6.94
C ALA A 21 -2.78 -5.49 -7.87
N GLU A 22 -2.41 -5.19 -9.12
CA GLU A 22 -1.99 -6.17 -10.13
C GLU A 22 -0.59 -5.83 -10.67
N GLY A 23 0.31 -6.81 -10.62
CA GLY A 23 1.71 -6.61 -11.02
C GLY A 23 1.86 -6.36 -12.52
N GLY A 24 2.69 -5.39 -12.89
CA GLY A 24 2.98 -5.06 -14.30
C GLY A 24 1.89 -4.27 -15.03
N SER A 25 0.76 -3.97 -14.37
CA SER A 25 -0.33 -3.18 -14.95
C SER A 25 0.06 -1.72 -15.24
N SER A 26 -0.37 -1.22 -16.38
CA SER A 26 -0.33 0.20 -16.78
C SER A 26 -1.65 0.90 -16.46
N LEU A 27 -1.71 2.23 -16.58
CA LEU A 27 -3.00 2.94 -16.43
C LEU A 27 -4.06 2.52 -17.47
N ASP A 28 -3.66 2.04 -18.65
CA ASP A 28 -4.60 1.54 -19.65
C ASP A 28 -5.28 0.24 -19.19
N ASP A 29 -4.57 -0.63 -18.48
CA ASP A 29 -5.15 -1.85 -17.90
C ASP A 29 -6.15 -1.54 -16.76
N TRP A 30 -5.99 -0.36 -16.15
CA TRP A 30 -6.85 0.17 -15.09
C TRP A 30 -8.02 1.02 -15.61
N HIS A 31 -8.22 1.10 -16.92
CA HIS A 31 -9.36 1.81 -17.50
C HIS A 31 -10.68 1.36 -16.84
N PRO A 32 -11.67 2.25 -16.61
CA PRO A 32 -12.90 1.88 -15.90
C PRO A 32 -13.71 0.74 -16.51
N GLU A 33 -13.62 0.54 -17.83
CA GLU A 33 -14.26 -0.59 -18.52
C GLU A 33 -13.42 -1.88 -18.48
N GLY A 34 -12.19 -1.81 -17.97
CA GLY A 34 -11.23 -2.90 -17.89
C GLY A 34 -11.47 -3.84 -16.71
N VAL A 35 -10.92 -5.05 -16.82
CA VAL A 35 -11.13 -6.14 -15.85
C VAL A 35 -10.59 -5.79 -14.46
N LEU A 36 -9.41 -5.14 -14.38
CA LEU A 36 -8.78 -4.81 -13.10
C LEU A 36 -9.62 -3.83 -12.30
N PHE A 37 -10.10 -2.78 -12.96
CA PHE A 37 -10.97 -1.79 -12.34
C PHE A 37 -12.30 -2.40 -11.89
N GLN A 38 -12.96 -3.17 -12.75
CA GLN A 38 -14.23 -3.82 -12.41
C GLN A 38 -14.09 -4.82 -11.27
N HIS A 39 -12.97 -5.55 -11.21
CA HIS A 39 -12.65 -6.43 -10.09
C HIS A 39 -12.45 -5.64 -8.80
N ALA A 40 -11.65 -4.57 -8.81
CA ALA A 40 -11.44 -3.71 -7.65
C ALA A 40 -12.76 -3.10 -7.13
N LEU A 41 -13.64 -2.70 -8.05
CA LEU A 41 -14.96 -2.17 -7.72
C LEU A 41 -15.86 -3.24 -7.06
N SER A 42 -15.82 -4.47 -7.58
CA SER A 42 -16.54 -5.61 -6.99
C SER A 42 -16.06 -5.91 -5.57
N GLU A 43 -14.74 -6.00 -5.36
CA GLU A 43 -14.15 -6.26 -4.04
C GLU A 43 -14.47 -5.15 -3.04
N ALA A 44 -14.37 -3.88 -3.46
CA ALA A 44 -14.75 -2.74 -2.64
C ALA A 44 -16.23 -2.77 -2.24
N ARG A 45 -17.14 -3.07 -3.19
CA ARG A 45 -18.58 -3.24 -2.91
C ARG A 45 -18.86 -4.40 -1.97
N PHE A 46 -18.09 -5.49 -2.07
CA PHE A 46 -18.22 -6.61 -1.16
C PHE A 46 -17.80 -6.21 0.26
N ALA A 47 -16.64 -5.56 0.41
CA ALA A 47 -16.14 -5.08 1.70
C ALA A 47 -17.10 -4.08 2.38
N LEU A 48 -17.74 -3.19 1.61
CA LEU A 48 -18.71 -2.21 2.12
C LEU A 48 -19.96 -2.84 2.74
N ARG A 49 -20.23 -4.13 2.52
CA ARG A 49 -21.38 -4.82 3.16
C ARG A 49 -21.20 -5.01 4.67
N SER A 50 -19.95 -5.00 5.14
CA SER A 50 -19.62 -5.26 6.55
C SER A 50 -18.56 -4.29 7.11
N SER A 51 -18.17 -3.25 6.36
CA SER A 51 -17.18 -2.27 6.77
C SER A 51 -17.44 -0.90 6.13
N GLN A 52 -16.59 0.07 6.46
CA GLN A 52 -16.55 1.38 5.82
C GLN A 52 -15.18 1.57 5.16
N ILE A 53 -15.16 2.02 3.90
CA ILE A 53 -13.91 2.41 3.24
C ILE A 53 -13.51 3.81 3.75
N CYS A 54 -12.41 3.87 4.48
CA CYS A 54 -11.90 5.11 5.08
C CYS A 54 -10.79 5.80 4.27
N GLY A 55 -10.27 5.15 3.23
CA GLY A 55 -9.21 5.70 2.39
C GLY A 55 -8.85 4.77 1.23
N ILE A 56 -8.11 5.32 0.26
CA ILE A 56 -7.61 4.60 -0.91
C ILE A 56 -6.08 4.75 -0.93
N LEU A 57 -5.36 3.63 -1.09
CA LEU A 57 -3.90 3.63 -1.23
C LEU A 57 -3.56 3.27 -2.67
N TRP A 58 -2.83 4.16 -3.36
CA TRP A 58 -2.46 3.99 -4.77
C TRP A 58 -0.94 4.06 -4.93
N HIS A 59 -0.37 3.03 -5.58
CA HIS A 59 1.03 3.00 -5.96
C HIS A 59 1.15 2.27 -7.30
N GLN A 60 1.44 3.03 -8.35
CA GLN A 60 1.59 2.53 -9.72
C GLN A 60 2.34 3.58 -10.52
N GLY A 61 3.11 3.15 -11.52
CA GLY A 61 3.65 4.04 -12.55
C GLY A 61 4.86 3.50 -13.29
N GLU A 62 5.45 2.40 -12.81
CA GLU A 62 6.62 1.75 -13.42
C GLU A 62 6.34 1.36 -14.88
N SER A 63 5.17 0.78 -15.15
CA SER A 63 4.74 0.39 -16.50
C SER A 63 4.42 1.57 -17.42
N ASP A 64 4.24 2.78 -16.89
CA ASP A 64 3.99 4.02 -17.65
C ASP A 64 5.23 4.93 -17.72
N SER A 65 6.36 4.49 -17.15
CA SER A 65 7.61 5.25 -17.07
C SER A 65 8.48 5.14 -18.33
N HIS A 66 7.86 5.06 -19.51
CA HIS A 66 8.55 4.92 -20.78
C HIS A 66 7.69 5.40 -21.96
N ARG A 67 8.32 5.68 -23.11
CA ARG A 67 7.64 6.01 -24.39
C ARG A 67 6.71 7.22 -24.28
N SER A 68 7.05 8.19 -23.43
CA SER A 68 6.24 9.38 -23.18
C SER A 68 4.82 9.09 -22.66
N LEU A 69 4.55 7.91 -22.09
CA LEU A 69 3.21 7.59 -21.56
C LEU A 69 2.79 8.53 -20.43
N HIS A 70 3.77 9.10 -19.73
CA HIS A 70 3.58 10.14 -18.72
C HIS A 70 2.77 11.35 -19.23
N GLU A 71 2.81 11.66 -20.53
CA GLU A 71 2.08 12.81 -21.12
C GLU A 71 0.55 12.71 -20.98
N THR A 72 0.01 11.50 -20.82
CA THR A 72 -1.44 11.25 -20.65
C THR A 72 -1.80 10.71 -19.26
N TYR A 73 -0.81 10.65 -18.37
CA TYR A 73 -0.94 9.95 -17.09
C TYR A 73 -1.94 10.65 -16.16
N TYR A 74 -1.92 11.99 -16.12
CA TYR A 74 -2.83 12.77 -15.29
C TYR A 74 -4.29 12.56 -15.69
N GLU A 75 -4.61 12.63 -16.99
CA GLU A 75 -5.97 12.47 -17.50
C GLU A 75 -6.50 11.06 -17.24
N LYS A 76 -5.67 10.04 -17.49
CA LYS A 76 -6.02 8.64 -17.22
C LYS A 76 -6.25 8.39 -15.73
N LEU A 77 -5.33 8.84 -14.87
CA LEU A 77 -5.48 8.70 -13.42
C LEU A 77 -6.72 9.44 -12.90
N THR A 78 -7.02 10.62 -13.46
CA THR A 78 -8.25 11.37 -13.14
C THR A 78 -9.49 10.57 -13.46
N LEU A 79 -9.59 10.03 -14.67
CA LEU A 79 -10.73 9.20 -15.07
C LEU A 79 -10.91 7.99 -14.12
N ILE A 80 -9.82 7.31 -13.79
CA ILE A 80 -9.84 6.14 -12.90
C ILE A 80 -10.33 6.52 -11.51
N ILE A 81 -9.71 7.51 -10.88
CA ILE A 81 -10.00 7.89 -9.48
C ILE A 81 -11.38 8.52 -9.35
N GLU A 82 -11.78 9.40 -10.27
CA GLU A 82 -13.11 10.01 -10.23
C GLU A 82 -14.20 8.95 -10.43
N THR A 83 -14.00 8.00 -11.36
CA THR A 83 -14.97 6.92 -11.55
C THR A 83 -15.05 6.04 -10.31
N LEU A 84 -13.92 5.68 -9.70
CA LEU A 84 -13.90 4.88 -8.47
C LEU A 84 -14.62 5.59 -7.31
N ARG A 85 -14.38 6.89 -7.13
CA ARG A 85 -15.05 7.71 -6.12
C ARG A 85 -16.55 7.78 -6.35
N ASN A 86 -16.98 8.03 -7.58
CA ASN A 86 -18.40 8.10 -7.94
C ASN A 86 -19.12 6.76 -7.72
N GLU A 87 -18.53 5.65 -8.16
CA GLU A 87 -19.14 4.31 -8.08
C GLU A 87 -19.25 3.77 -6.65
N LEU A 88 -18.44 4.30 -5.73
CA LEU A 88 -18.37 3.88 -4.32
C LEU A 88 -18.81 4.97 -3.32
N ASN A 89 -19.18 6.17 -3.78
CA ASN A 89 -19.48 7.35 -2.97
C ASN A 89 -18.34 7.72 -1.98
N LEU A 90 -17.11 7.85 -2.50
CA LEU A 90 -15.89 8.08 -1.70
C LEU A 90 -15.26 9.48 -1.88
N ASP A 91 -16.07 10.51 -2.11
CA ASP A 91 -15.59 11.88 -2.38
C ASP A 91 -14.74 12.47 -1.23
N GLU A 92 -15.06 12.09 0.01
CA GLU A 92 -14.36 12.55 1.21
C GLU A 92 -13.22 11.62 1.64
N ALA A 93 -13.09 10.43 1.03
CA ALA A 93 -12.06 9.48 1.39
C ALA A 93 -10.68 9.98 0.91
N PRO A 94 -9.68 10.09 1.80
CA PRO A 94 -8.32 10.45 1.40
C PRO A 94 -7.74 9.39 0.46
N LEU A 95 -7.24 9.86 -0.69
CA LEU A 95 -6.41 9.09 -1.60
C LEU A 95 -4.94 9.39 -1.30
N ILE A 96 -4.18 8.36 -0.95
CA ILE A 96 -2.75 8.47 -0.71
C ILE A 96 -2.00 7.85 -1.88
N ILE A 97 -1.12 8.64 -2.49
CA ILE A 97 -0.44 8.30 -3.74
C ILE A 97 1.06 8.30 -3.49
N GLY A 98 1.71 7.16 -3.67
CA GLY A 98 3.17 7.06 -3.55
C GLY A 98 3.89 7.40 -4.84
N GLY A 99 5.05 8.05 -4.71
CA GLY A 99 5.99 8.20 -5.81
C GLY A 99 6.73 6.90 -6.15
N LEU A 100 7.39 6.93 -7.31
CA LEU A 100 8.30 5.91 -7.80
C LEU A 100 9.72 6.17 -7.27
N GLY A 101 10.45 5.10 -6.97
CA GLY A 101 11.78 5.19 -6.34
C GLY A 101 12.91 5.59 -7.30
N ASP A 102 13.89 6.32 -6.78
CA ASP A 102 15.04 6.83 -7.56
C ASP A 102 15.97 5.73 -8.10
N PHE A 103 15.75 4.47 -7.74
CA PHE A 103 16.49 3.32 -8.26
C PHE A 103 16.04 2.92 -9.69
N LEU A 104 14.89 3.39 -10.16
CA LEU A 104 14.37 3.09 -11.49
C LEU A 104 15.24 3.71 -12.60
N GLY A 105 15.16 3.13 -13.80
CA GLY A 105 15.94 3.54 -14.98
C GLY A 105 17.42 3.14 -14.93
N LYS A 106 17.85 2.28 -14.00
CA LYS A 106 19.27 1.97 -13.74
C LYS A 106 19.67 0.51 -13.95
N THR A 107 19.01 -0.43 -13.26
CA THR A 107 19.46 -1.84 -13.19
C THR A 107 18.30 -2.82 -13.30
N GLY A 108 18.58 -4.05 -13.73
CA GLY A 108 17.62 -5.15 -13.77
C GLY A 108 16.36 -4.81 -14.59
N PHE A 109 15.20 -5.25 -14.12
CA PHE A 109 13.91 -4.99 -14.76
C PHE A 109 13.54 -3.50 -14.75
N GLY A 110 14.07 -2.72 -13.80
CA GLY A 110 13.81 -1.28 -13.70
C GLY A 110 14.47 -0.44 -14.78
N GLN A 111 15.38 -1.01 -15.59
CA GLN A 111 16.06 -0.28 -16.68
C GLN A 111 15.10 0.33 -17.70
N HIS A 112 13.92 -0.26 -17.88
CA HIS A 112 12.92 0.23 -18.83
C HIS A 112 12.17 1.45 -18.35
N ALA A 113 12.10 1.69 -17.03
CA ALA A 113 11.39 2.80 -16.42
C ALA A 113 12.25 4.09 -16.42
N THR A 114 12.65 4.55 -17.60
CA THR A 114 13.56 5.70 -17.76
C THR A 114 12.92 7.05 -17.50
N GLU A 115 11.59 7.12 -17.55
CA GLU A 115 10.79 8.36 -17.40
C GLU A 115 10.05 8.41 -16.06
N TYR A 116 10.53 7.68 -15.05
CA TYR A 116 9.87 7.63 -13.74
C TYR A 116 9.77 8.99 -13.05
N GLN A 117 10.70 9.91 -13.34
CA GLN A 117 10.69 11.27 -12.81
C GLN A 117 9.50 12.07 -13.35
N GLN A 118 9.22 11.94 -14.64
CA GLN A 118 8.08 12.58 -15.28
C GLN A 118 6.76 12.00 -14.76
N VAL A 119 6.69 10.68 -14.53
CA VAL A 119 5.53 10.08 -13.85
C VAL A 119 5.37 10.63 -12.42
N ASN A 120 6.47 10.79 -11.66
CA ASN A 120 6.45 11.43 -10.34
C ASN A 120 5.97 12.89 -10.38
N GLU A 121 6.29 13.64 -11.43
CA GLU A 121 5.76 15.00 -11.64
C GLU A 121 4.24 14.96 -11.85
N GLN A 122 3.72 14.00 -12.63
CA GLN A 122 2.28 13.82 -12.82
C GLN A 122 1.55 13.39 -11.55
N LEU A 123 2.13 12.46 -10.77
CA LEU A 123 1.58 12.03 -9.49
C LEU A 123 1.50 13.19 -8.48
N GLN A 124 2.54 14.01 -8.40
CA GLN A 124 2.55 15.21 -7.58
C GLN A 124 1.55 16.26 -8.10
N HIS A 125 1.50 16.47 -9.41
CA HIS A 125 0.55 17.39 -10.02
C HIS A 125 -0.89 17.00 -9.71
N PHE A 126 -1.21 15.71 -9.87
CA PHE A 126 -2.49 15.12 -9.51
C PHE A 126 -2.87 15.38 -8.06
N ALA A 127 -1.98 15.04 -7.11
CA ALA A 127 -2.23 15.22 -5.70
C ALA A 127 -2.44 16.70 -5.30
N ASN A 128 -1.75 17.64 -5.95
CA ASN A 128 -1.91 19.07 -5.69
C ASN A 128 -3.22 19.66 -6.27
N LYS A 129 -3.71 19.10 -7.39
CA LYS A 129 -4.91 19.61 -8.07
C LYS A 129 -6.19 19.01 -7.52
N GLN A 130 -6.16 17.74 -7.15
CA GLN A 130 -7.34 16.97 -6.77
C GLN A 130 -7.60 17.07 -5.27
N LYS A 131 -8.89 17.19 -4.91
CA LYS A 131 -9.30 17.26 -3.50
C LYS A 131 -9.05 15.92 -2.80
N ASN A 132 -8.70 16.00 -1.50
CA ASN A 132 -8.47 14.83 -0.65
C ASN A 132 -7.42 13.87 -1.24
N CYS A 133 -6.42 14.38 -1.95
CA CYS A 133 -5.34 13.58 -2.54
C CYS A 133 -3.99 14.01 -1.95
N TYR A 134 -3.17 13.05 -1.52
CA TYR A 134 -1.91 13.34 -0.84
C TYR A 134 -0.76 12.50 -1.39
N PHE A 135 0.26 13.17 -1.92
CA PHE A 135 1.50 12.55 -2.39
C PHE A 135 2.42 12.11 -1.24
N VAL A 136 3.12 10.99 -1.44
CA VAL A 136 4.10 10.42 -0.51
C VAL A 136 5.39 10.11 -1.26
N THR A 137 6.48 10.74 -0.83
CA THR A 137 7.80 10.57 -1.46
C THR A 137 8.36 9.16 -1.28
N ALA A 138 9.03 8.66 -2.32
CA ALA A 138 9.87 7.46 -2.29
C ALA A 138 11.37 7.77 -2.13
N ALA A 139 11.73 9.02 -1.80
CA ALA A 139 13.12 9.41 -1.57
C ALA A 139 13.80 8.54 -0.50
N GLY A 140 15.02 8.10 -0.79
CA GLY A 140 15.82 7.25 0.11
C GLY A 140 15.33 5.81 0.24
N LEU A 141 14.30 5.40 -0.50
CA LEU A 141 13.85 4.02 -0.58
C LEU A 141 14.71 3.24 -1.59
N THR A 142 14.96 1.97 -1.31
CA THR A 142 15.80 1.06 -2.10
C THR A 142 15.01 -0.12 -2.64
N ALA A 143 15.54 -0.72 -3.71
CA ALA A 143 14.94 -1.85 -4.39
C ALA A 143 15.64 -3.18 -4.05
N ASN A 144 14.90 -4.26 -4.31
CA ASN A 144 15.45 -5.60 -4.44
C ASN A 144 16.50 -5.66 -5.58
N PRO A 145 17.30 -6.75 -5.65
CA PRO A 145 18.32 -6.93 -6.70
C PRO A 145 17.78 -6.88 -8.13
N ASP A 146 16.47 -7.05 -8.32
CA ASP A 146 15.79 -6.94 -9.60
C ASP A 146 15.69 -5.50 -10.14
N GLY A 147 15.98 -4.50 -9.30
CA GLY A 147 16.04 -3.09 -9.67
C GLY A 147 14.70 -2.42 -9.96
N ILE A 148 13.57 -3.08 -9.69
CA ILE A 148 12.23 -2.51 -9.94
C ILE A 148 11.33 -2.54 -8.71
N HIS A 149 11.42 -3.56 -7.85
CA HIS A 149 10.55 -3.67 -6.69
C HIS A 149 11.22 -3.11 -5.44
N LEU A 150 10.49 -2.31 -4.66
CA LEU A 150 10.91 -1.87 -3.33
C LEU A 150 11.28 -3.07 -2.44
N ASP A 151 12.38 -2.96 -1.71
CA ASP A 151 12.75 -3.98 -0.74
C ASP A 151 11.89 -3.91 0.53
N ALA A 152 11.97 -4.95 1.37
CA ALA A 152 11.13 -5.06 2.56
C ALA A 152 11.34 -3.92 3.57
N VAL A 153 12.57 -3.43 3.74
CA VAL A 153 12.90 -2.33 4.68
C VAL A 153 12.26 -1.04 4.18
N SER A 154 12.41 -0.77 2.90
CA SER A 154 11.87 0.38 2.21
C SER A 154 10.35 0.36 2.19
N GLN A 155 9.73 -0.80 1.92
CA GLN A 155 8.28 -0.95 1.95
C GLN A 155 7.69 -0.70 3.35
N ARG A 156 8.43 -1.07 4.42
CA ARG A 156 8.03 -0.75 5.80
C ARG A 156 8.06 0.74 6.07
N LYS A 157 9.14 1.43 5.70
CA LYS A 157 9.25 2.90 5.80
C LYS A 157 8.15 3.58 4.99
N PHE A 158 7.92 3.11 3.76
CA PHE A 158 6.94 3.70 2.87
C PHE A 158 5.52 3.61 3.43
N GLY A 159 5.11 2.45 3.94
CA GLY A 159 3.80 2.31 4.58
C GLY A 159 3.62 3.21 5.82
N TYR A 160 4.70 3.55 6.54
CA TYR A 160 4.66 4.53 7.63
C TYR A 160 4.43 5.95 7.10
N ARG A 161 5.13 6.34 6.01
CA ARG A 161 4.90 7.62 5.33
C ARG A 161 3.47 7.75 4.80
N TYR A 162 2.91 6.68 4.22
CA TYR A 162 1.51 6.64 3.79
C TYR A 162 0.54 6.90 4.95
N PHE A 163 0.76 6.24 6.09
CA PHE A 163 -0.12 6.45 7.24
C PHE A 163 0.00 7.87 7.80
N HIS A 164 1.22 8.44 7.80
CA HIS A 164 1.40 9.84 8.19
C HIS A 164 0.61 10.79 7.27
N ALA A 165 0.69 10.61 5.95
CA ALA A 165 -0.07 11.41 4.98
C ALA A 165 -1.59 11.26 5.19
N PHE A 166 -2.06 10.03 5.39
CA PHE A 166 -3.45 9.71 5.71
C PHE A 166 -3.95 10.43 6.96
N LEU A 167 -3.21 10.28 8.07
CA LEU A 167 -3.58 10.82 9.37
C LEU A 167 -3.56 12.36 9.38
N LYS A 168 -2.54 12.96 8.77
CA LYS A 168 -2.33 14.42 8.78
C LYS A 168 -3.03 15.13 7.62
N LYS A 169 -3.56 14.38 6.65
CA LYS A 169 -4.17 14.93 5.43
C LYS A 169 -3.24 15.95 4.77
N CYS A 170 -1.99 15.54 4.55
CA CYS A 170 -0.96 16.39 3.95
C CYS A 170 0.00 15.60 3.06
N HIS A 171 0.67 16.30 2.15
CA HIS A 171 1.76 15.73 1.38
C HIS A 171 2.96 15.41 2.28
N VAL A 172 3.59 14.27 2.02
CA VAL A 172 4.89 13.89 2.60
C VAL A 172 5.92 13.99 1.48
N LEU A 173 6.59 15.14 1.41
CA LEU A 173 7.54 15.45 0.33
C LEU A 173 8.97 14.99 0.64
N GLU A 174 9.28 14.79 1.91
CA GLU A 174 10.58 14.34 2.40
C GLU A 174 10.44 13.11 3.32
N PRO A 175 11.48 12.26 3.44
CA PRO A 175 11.51 11.20 4.44
C PRO A 175 11.21 11.72 5.84
N ILE A 176 10.43 10.97 6.62
CA ILE A 176 10.03 11.42 7.96
C ILE A 176 11.19 11.16 8.92
N PRO A 177 11.65 12.16 9.70
CA PRO A 177 12.68 11.94 10.70
C PRO A 177 12.31 10.82 11.67
N GLY A 178 13.19 9.82 11.79
CA GLY A 178 12.98 8.67 12.67
C GLY A 178 12.04 7.58 12.14
N GLU A 179 11.73 7.58 10.84
CA GLU A 179 10.91 6.53 10.20
C GLU A 179 11.48 5.11 10.36
N GLU A 180 12.75 4.96 10.72
CA GLU A 180 13.36 3.68 11.11
C GLU A 180 12.64 3.01 12.27
N GLN A 181 11.92 3.77 13.10
CA GLN A 181 11.08 3.20 14.16
C GLN A 181 10.00 2.27 13.60
N SER A 182 9.53 2.50 12.36
CA SER A 182 8.58 1.61 11.67
C SER A 182 9.15 0.20 11.38
N LEU A 183 10.46 0.02 11.52
CA LEU A 183 11.14 -1.28 11.37
C LEU A 183 11.11 -2.10 12.65
N LYS A 184 10.83 -1.48 13.80
CA LYS A 184 10.72 -2.20 15.07
C LYS A 184 9.47 -3.05 15.06
N VAL A 185 9.65 -4.34 15.29
CA VAL A 185 8.55 -5.30 15.44
C VAL A 185 8.34 -5.54 16.93
N GLU A 186 7.25 -5.02 17.47
CA GLU A 186 6.79 -5.39 18.81
C GLU A 186 6.26 -6.82 18.77
N ARG A 187 6.57 -7.60 19.81
CA ARG A 187 6.15 -9.00 19.95
C ARG A 187 5.27 -9.22 21.18
N ASP A 188 4.62 -8.15 21.64
CA ASP A 188 3.67 -8.21 22.75
C ASP A 188 2.30 -8.63 22.21
N TYR A 189 2.25 -9.87 21.71
CA TYR A 189 1.07 -10.43 21.08
C TYR A 189 0.02 -10.74 22.14
N SER A 190 -1.24 -10.41 21.86
CA SER A 190 -2.39 -10.87 22.62
C SER A 190 -2.45 -12.40 22.66
N LYS A 191 -3.20 -12.97 23.63
CA LYS A 191 -3.41 -14.42 23.70
C LYS A 191 -3.95 -14.98 22.38
N THR A 192 -4.87 -14.27 21.73
CA THR A 192 -5.43 -14.66 20.42
C THR A 192 -4.38 -14.68 19.31
N GLU A 193 -3.52 -13.68 19.23
CA GLU A 193 -2.44 -13.64 18.23
C GLU A 193 -1.39 -14.73 18.48
N GLN A 194 -1.04 -15.00 19.74
CA GLN A 194 -0.14 -16.11 20.07
C GLN A 194 -0.73 -17.46 19.66
N ILE A 195 -2.02 -17.69 19.93
CA ILE A 195 -2.73 -18.89 19.47
C ILE A 195 -2.69 -19.01 17.94
N TYR A 196 -2.95 -17.91 17.23
CA TYR A 196 -2.89 -17.88 15.77
C TYR A 196 -1.50 -18.26 15.24
N LEU A 197 -0.43 -17.67 15.78
CA LEU A 197 0.95 -17.95 15.36
C LEU A 197 1.30 -19.42 15.53
N HIS A 198 1.01 -20.01 16.69
CA HIS A 198 1.25 -21.43 16.94
C HIS A 198 0.39 -22.34 16.06
N SER A 199 -0.86 -21.95 15.78
CA SER A 199 -1.75 -22.69 14.89
C SER A 199 -1.21 -22.70 13.46
N MET A 200 -0.66 -21.57 13.00
CA MET A 200 -0.02 -21.46 11.70
C MET A 200 1.28 -22.28 11.63
N ASP A 201 2.09 -22.29 12.68
CA ASP A 201 3.29 -23.13 12.74
C ASP A 201 2.95 -24.63 12.69
N LEU A 202 1.86 -25.06 13.34
CA LEU A 202 1.35 -26.43 13.20
C LEU A 202 0.85 -26.70 11.78
N ALA A 203 -0.01 -25.83 11.23
CA ALA A 203 -0.59 -26.00 9.90
C ALA A 203 0.45 -26.01 8.78
N SER A 204 1.56 -25.28 8.95
CA SER A 204 2.69 -25.26 8.03
C SER A 204 3.72 -26.38 8.26
N GLY A 205 3.47 -27.26 9.25
CA GLY A 205 4.33 -28.41 9.55
C GLY A 205 5.67 -28.07 10.22
N LYS A 206 5.82 -26.87 10.79
CA LYS A 206 7.04 -26.46 11.51
C LYS A 206 7.15 -27.06 12.90
N ILE A 207 6.01 -27.42 13.49
CA ILE A 207 5.91 -28.07 14.80
C ILE A 207 4.98 -29.27 14.71
N THR A 208 5.19 -30.23 15.60
CA THR A 208 4.30 -31.37 15.81
C THR A 208 3.06 -30.96 16.60
N TYR A 209 2.02 -31.82 16.57
CA TYR A 209 0.82 -31.61 17.37
C TYR A 209 1.13 -31.56 18.88
N ALA A 210 2.03 -32.41 19.37
CA ALA A 210 2.43 -32.42 20.77
C ALA A 210 3.16 -31.13 21.19
N GLU A 211 4.01 -30.57 20.32
CA GLU A 211 4.64 -29.27 20.56
C GLU A 211 3.61 -28.14 20.57
N PHE A 212 2.62 -28.17 19.67
CA PHE A 212 1.51 -27.21 19.65
C PHE A 212 0.72 -27.26 20.97
N GLU A 213 0.31 -28.43 21.44
CA GLU A 213 -0.39 -28.60 22.72
C GLU A 213 0.42 -28.01 23.88
N ALA A 214 1.73 -28.28 23.92
CA ALA A 214 2.61 -27.74 24.94
C ALA A 214 2.70 -26.19 24.92
N GLN A 215 2.66 -25.57 23.73
CA GLN A 215 2.59 -24.10 23.64
C GLN A 215 1.21 -23.57 24.06
N MET A 216 0.11 -24.22 23.68
CA MET A 216 -1.23 -23.81 24.08
C MET A 216 -1.40 -23.78 25.60
N VAL A 217 -0.83 -24.75 26.31
CA VAL A 217 -0.82 -24.74 27.79
C VAL A 217 -0.17 -23.48 28.34
N LYS A 218 0.93 -23.00 27.75
CA LYS A 218 1.61 -21.76 28.20
C LYS A 218 0.80 -20.51 27.90
N VAL A 219 0.19 -20.43 26.72
CA VAL A 219 -0.61 -19.25 26.31
C VAL A 219 -1.91 -19.13 27.13
N MET A 220 -2.50 -20.28 27.49
CA MET A 220 -3.75 -20.34 28.26
C MET A 220 -3.56 -20.19 29.78
N GLN A 221 -2.32 -20.14 30.28
CA GLN A 221 -2.09 -19.83 31.68
C GLN A 221 -2.65 -18.44 32.02
N PRO A 222 -3.21 -18.25 33.23
CA PRO A 222 -3.82 -16.98 33.65
C PRO A 222 -2.90 -15.79 33.44
#